data_AF-A0A2E7UYF3-F1
#
_entry.id   AF-A0A2E7UYF3-F1
#
_cell.length_a   1.000
_cell.length_b   1.000
_cell.length_c   1.000
_cell.angle_alpha   90.00
_cell.angle_beta   90.00
_cell.angle_gamma   90.00
#
_symmetry.space_group_name_H-M   'P 1'
#
loop_
_entity.id
_entity.type
_entity.pdbx_description
1 polymer ?
#
loop_
_entity_poly.entity_id
_entity_poly.type
_entity_poly.pdbx_seq_one_letter_code
_entity_poly.pdbx_strand_id
1 'polypeptide(L)'
;MIRKTKKLQKFDPLLNPNPDKPTGIYDAVRPLDRVALEMEEKWGADRLPDLVSPATAVRFASAQKKLNDAIDDNDVELVIRKAEVLIRGWKALDEEAIAAGRKPMEPVAWLWRDDEGRSHAFLRENADALAYAKKNPNTATWTMEEIIRVAKAFDEKTKNIGTEVKTTFAGAKIVSIKGKLDDEIPF
;
A
#
# COMPACT_ATOMS: atom_id res chain seq x y z
N MET A 1 18.28 38.46 4.51
CA MET A 1 18.38 37.24 5.35
C MET A 1 17.57 36.13 4.69
N ILE A 2 18.22 35.08 4.18
CA ILE A 2 17.56 33.97 3.49
C ILE A 2 17.25 32.88 4.53
N ARG A 3 15.97 32.64 4.83
CA ARG A 3 15.55 31.53 5.70
C ARG A 3 15.76 30.22 4.95
N LYS A 4 16.72 29.40 5.40
CA LYS A 4 16.87 28.02 4.94
C LYS A 4 15.63 27.22 5.38
N THR A 5 14.85 26.71 4.44
CA THR A 5 13.78 25.75 4.68
C THR A 5 14.37 24.46 5.24
N LYS A 6 14.10 24.18 6.51
CA LYS A 6 14.49 22.96 7.21
C LYS A 6 13.74 21.79 6.55
N LYS A 7 14.45 20.87 5.89
CA LYS A 7 13.85 19.63 5.36
C LYS A 7 13.10 18.94 6.51
N LEU A 8 11.81 18.66 6.35
CA LEU A 8 11.10 17.77 7.27
C LEU A 8 11.77 16.40 7.17
N GLN A 9 12.53 16.05 8.21
CA GLN A 9 13.11 14.74 8.37
C GLN A 9 11.96 13.76 8.62
N LYS A 10 11.87 12.68 7.84
CA LYS A 10 10.90 11.60 8.07
C LYS A 10 11.04 11.11 9.52
N PHE A 11 9.89 10.96 10.19
CA PHE A 11 9.83 10.47 11.56
C PHE A 11 10.34 9.02 11.60
N ASP A 12 11.44 8.80 12.31
CA ASP A 12 12.02 7.49 12.61
C ASP A 12 11.96 7.31 14.14
N PRO A 13 11.10 6.42 14.66
CA PRO A 13 10.90 6.23 16.10
C PRO A 13 12.16 5.85 16.88
N LEU A 14 13.16 5.27 16.20
CA LEU A 14 14.41 4.82 16.84
C LEU A 14 15.51 5.90 16.78
N LEU A 15 15.48 6.78 15.77
CA LEU A 15 16.52 7.79 15.53
C LEU A 15 16.10 9.22 15.91
N ASN A 16 14.81 9.51 16.02
CA ASN A 16 14.26 10.80 16.46
C ASN A 16 12.97 10.58 17.28
N PRO A 17 13.06 10.17 18.55
CA PRO A 17 11.89 10.06 19.41
C PRO A 17 11.27 11.44 19.62
N ASN A 18 9.98 11.57 19.29
CA ASN A 18 9.22 12.77 19.65
C ASN A 18 8.87 12.68 21.14
N PRO A 19 9.33 13.61 21.99
CA PRO A 19 8.97 13.58 23.41
C PRO A 19 7.45 13.67 23.66
N ASP A 20 6.68 14.17 22.69
CA ASP A 20 5.23 14.38 22.79
C ASP A 20 4.38 13.22 22.23
N LYS A 21 4.97 12.12 21.73
CA LYS A 21 4.22 10.93 21.29
C LYS A 21 4.69 9.69 22.06
N PRO A 22 3.81 9.00 22.81
CA PRO A 22 4.23 7.83 23.55
C PRO A 22 4.63 6.70 22.59
N THR A 23 5.91 6.35 22.61
CA THR A 23 6.48 5.15 21.97
C THR A 23 5.72 3.87 22.36
N GLY A 24 5.07 3.86 23.52
CA GLY A 24 4.28 2.72 24.02
C GLY A 24 3.11 2.29 23.12
N ILE A 25 2.40 3.21 22.46
CA ILE A 25 1.30 2.83 21.54
C ILE A 25 1.86 2.14 20.30
N TYR A 26 2.93 2.70 19.73
CA TYR A 26 3.58 2.14 18.55
C TYR A 26 4.09 0.71 18.81
N ASP A 27 4.75 0.49 19.96
CA ASP A 27 5.21 -0.84 20.34
C ASP A 27 4.05 -1.80 20.66
N ALA A 28 2.94 -1.28 21.22
CA ALA A 28 1.75 -2.07 21.56
C ALA A 28 0.99 -2.61 20.33
N VAL A 29 0.94 -1.86 19.23
CA VAL A 29 0.21 -2.29 18.01
C VAL A 29 1.05 -3.17 17.10
N ARG A 30 2.38 -3.13 17.22
CA ARG A 30 3.29 -3.86 16.32
C ARG A 30 2.99 -5.37 16.16
N PRO A 31 2.62 -6.14 17.21
CA PRO A 31 2.23 -7.53 17.04
C PRO A 31 0.94 -7.72 16.24
N LEU A 32 -0.02 -6.79 16.36
CA LEU A 32 -1.24 -6.76 15.57
C LEU A 32 -0.91 -6.44 14.11
N ASP A 33 -0.08 -5.43 13.84
CA ASP A 33 0.32 -5.05 12.48
C ASP A 33 0.92 -6.21 11.72
N ARG A 34 1.76 -7.03 12.38
CA ARG A 34 2.31 -8.25 11.78
C ARG A 34 1.22 -9.24 11.36
N VAL A 35 0.21 -9.45 12.22
CA VAL A 35 -0.88 -10.39 11.92
C VAL A 35 -1.80 -9.83 10.83
N ALA A 36 -2.09 -8.53 10.85
CA ALA A 36 -2.84 -7.87 9.78
C ALA A 36 -2.12 -8.05 8.44
N LEU A 37 -0.82 -7.78 8.39
CA LEU A 37 0.01 -7.97 7.19
C LEU A 37 -0.01 -9.44 6.70
N GLU A 38 0.13 -10.41 7.60
CA GLU A 38 0.04 -11.84 7.25
C GLU A 38 -1.32 -12.19 6.61
N MET A 39 -2.42 -11.65 7.14
CA MET A 39 -3.76 -11.89 6.61
C MET A 39 -4.01 -11.16 5.30
N GLU A 40 -3.52 -9.93 5.16
CA GLU A 40 -3.58 -9.15 3.92
C GLU A 40 -2.71 -9.76 2.81
N GLU A 41 -1.53 -10.31 3.13
CA GLU A 41 -0.71 -11.11 2.20
C GLU A 41 -1.45 -12.37 1.73
N LYS A 42 -2.22 -13.00 2.61
CA LYS A 42 -2.95 -14.23 2.29
C LYS A 42 -4.23 -13.98 1.49
N TRP A 43 -4.98 -12.94 1.84
CA TRP A 43 -6.35 -12.74 1.34
C TRP A 43 -6.53 -11.51 0.45
N GLY A 44 -5.55 -10.61 0.39
CA GLY A 44 -5.68 -9.27 -0.19
C GLY A 44 -6.10 -8.24 0.87
N ALA A 45 -5.62 -7.00 0.71
CA ALA A 45 -5.95 -5.88 1.59
C ALA A 45 -7.46 -5.62 1.62
N ASP A 46 -8.01 -5.39 2.82
CA ASP A 46 -9.44 -5.15 3.10
C ASP A 46 -10.44 -6.22 2.58
N ARG A 47 -9.97 -7.31 1.98
CA ARG A 47 -10.84 -8.31 1.34
C ARG A 47 -11.43 -9.31 2.33
N LEU A 48 -10.69 -9.66 3.37
CA LEU A 48 -11.06 -10.76 4.27
C LEU A 48 -12.41 -10.55 5.00
N PRO A 49 -12.78 -9.34 5.49
CA PRO A 49 -14.11 -9.08 6.04
C PRO A 49 -15.29 -9.30 5.07
N ASP A 50 -15.07 -9.17 3.76
CA ASP A 50 -16.10 -9.42 2.73
C ASP A 50 -16.33 -10.91 2.44
N LEU A 51 -15.43 -11.78 2.92
CA LEU A 51 -15.45 -13.21 2.65
C LEU A 51 -16.16 -14.03 3.74
N VAL A 52 -16.44 -13.41 4.88
CA VAL A 52 -17.09 -14.02 6.05
C VAL A 52 -18.56 -13.61 6.16
N SER A 53 -19.27 -14.12 7.17
CA SER A 53 -20.65 -13.71 7.45
C SER A 53 -20.74 -12.25 7.90
N PRO A 54 -21.85 -11.54 7.60
CA PRO A 54 -22.05 -10.16 8.03
C PRO A 54 -21.93 -9.98 9.54
N ALA A 55 -22.36 -10.97 10.33
CA ALA A 55 -22.27 -10.94 11.79
C ALA A 55 -20.80 -10.91 12.26
N THR A 56 -19.93 -11.73 11.67
CA THR A 56 -18.51 -11.75 11.99
C THR A 56 -17.81 -10.48 11.51
N ALA A 57 -18.11 -10.01 10.29
CA ALA A 57 -17.57 -8.75 9.77
C ALA A 57 -17.90 -7.55 10.68
N VAL A 58 -19.16 -7.43 11.12
CA VAL A 58 -19.59 -6.35 12.03
C VAL A 58 -18.89 -6.43 13.39
N ARG A 59 -18.69 -7.63 13.94
CA ARG A 59 -17.94 -7.80 15.20
C ARG A 59 -16.49 -7.36 15.06
N PHE A 60 -15.86 -7.71 13.93
CA PHE A 60 -14.50 -7.31 13.63
C PHE A 60 -14.37 -5.79 13.47
N ALA A 61 -15.26 -5.17 12.69
CA ALA A 61 -15.30 -3.71 12.54
C ALA A 61 -15.52 -2.98 13.88
N SER A 62 -16.38 -3.52 14.75
CA SER A 62 -16.57 -2.98 16.11
C SER A 62 -15.30 -3.09 16.97
N ALA A 63 -14.53 -4.17 16.84
CA ALA A 63 -13.25 -4.32 17.53
C ALA A 63 -12.20 -3.32 17.01
N GLN A 64 -12.13 -3.08 15.70
CA GLN A 64 -11.27 -2.06 15.10
C GLN A 64 -11.60 -0.66 15.63
N LYS A 65 -12.90 -0.30 15.64
CA LYS A 65 -13.33 1.00 16.17
C LYS A 65 -12.87 1.18 17.62
N LYS A 66 -13.02 0.16 18.47
CA LYS A 66 -12.61 0.22 19.89
C LYS A 66 -11.10 0.33 20.07
N LEU A 67 -10.29 -0.21 19.15
CA LEU A 67 -8.85 0.02 19.16
C LEU A 67 -8.55 1.49 18.81
N ASN A 68 -9.17 2.01 17.75
CA ASN A 68 -8.96 3.39 17.31
C ASN A 68 -9.36 4.40 18.39
N ASP A 69 -10.52 4.19 19.03
CA ASP A 69 -10.95 5.00 20.17
C ASP A 69 -9.89 4.99 21.31
N ALA A 70 -9.29 3.83 21.61
CA ALA A 70 -8.24 3.71 22.63
C ALA A 70 -6.91 4.39 22.23
N ILE A 71 -6.57 4.37 20.94
CA ILE A 71 -5.41 5.08 20.39
C ILE A 71 -5.63 6.60 20.51
N ASP A 72 -6.82 7.07 20.15
CA ASP A 72 -7.20 8.48 20.22
C ASP A 72 -7.20 9.00 21.67
N ASP A 73 -7.65 8.18 22.62
CA ASP A 73 -7.62 8.45 24.06
C ASP A 73 -6.20 8.33 24.68
N ASN A 74 -5.21 7.90 23.88
CA ASN A 74 -3.83 7.71 24.29
C ASN A 74 -3.64 6.70 25.46
N ASP A 75 -4.54 5.73 25.58
CA ASP A 75 -4.55 4.71 26.64
C ASP A 75 -3.77 3.46 26.19
N VAL A 76 -2.48 3.41 26.54
CA VAL A 76 -1.56 2.33 26.14
C VAL A 76 -2.03 0.96 26.63
N GLU A 77 -2.52 0.85 27.87
CA GLU A 77 -2.97 -0.45 28.41
C GLU A 77 -4.20 -0.96 27.67
N LEU A 78 -5.14 -0.05 27.36
CA LEU A 78 -6.32 -0.39 26.59
C LEU A 78 -5.95 -0.76 25.15
N VAL A 79 -5.03 -0.04 24.52
CA VAL A 79 -4.48 -0.37 23.20
C VAL A 79 -3.92 -1.79 23.18
N ILE A 80 -3.10 -2.19 24.16
CA ILE A 80 -2.56 -3.56 24.25
C ILE A 80 -3.70 -4.59 24.26
N ARG A 81 -4.70 -4.39 25.14
CA ARG A 81 -5.84 -5.31 25.27
C ARG A 81 -6.67 -5.37 23.97
N LYS A 82 -6.88 -4.24 23.30
CA LYS A 82 -7.64 -4.20 22.03
C LYS A 82 -6.85 -4.79 20.87
N ALA A 83 -5.54 -4.61 20.82
CA ALA A 83 -4.67 -5.24 19.84
C ALA A 83 -4.74 -6.77 19.92
N GLU A 84 -4.69 -7.35 21.13
CA GLU A 84 -4.88 -8.79 21.33
C GLU A 84 -6.25 -9.30 20.87
N VAL A 85 -7.31 -8.52 21.09
CA VAL A 85 -8.67 -8.84 20.60
C VAL A 85 -8.68 -8.88 19.07
N LEU A 86 -8.06 -7.90 18.41
CA LEU A 86 -8.01 -7.86 16.95
C LEU A 86 -7.13 -8.94 16.34
N ILE A 87 -6.04 -9.34 16.99
CA ILE A 87 -5.23 -10.50 16.57
C ILE A 87 -6.10 -11.76 16.52
N ARG A 88 -6.93 -11.99 17.55
CA ARG A 88 -7.90 -13.10 17.55
C ARG A 88 -8.98 -12.90 16.49
N GLY A 89 -9.44 -11.67 16.29
CA GLY A 89 -10.39 -11.31 15.24
C GLY A 89 -9.90 -11.68 13.84
N TRP A 90 -8.67 -11.30 13.49
CA TRP A 90 -8.03 -11.63 12.21
C TRP A 90 -7.97 -13.14 11.95
N LYS A 91 -7.58 -13.92 12.96
CA LYS A 91 -7.55 -15.39 12.87
C LYS A 91 -8.94 -16.00 12.71
N ALA A 92 -9.94 -15.47 13.42
CA ALA A 92 -11.32 -15.93 13.30
C ALA A 92 -11.88 -15.66 11.89
N LEU A 93 -11.52 -14.53 11.26
CA LEU A 93 -11.90 -14.25 9.89
C LEU A 93 -11.27 -15.24 8.90
N ASP A 94 -9.97 -15.55 9.08
CA ASP A 94 -9.25 -16.53 8.26
C ASP A 94 -9.89 -17.92 8.35
N GLU A 95 -10.14 -18.39 9.57
CA GLU A 95 -10.77 -19.69 9.84
C GLU A 95 -12.17 -19.77 9.22
N GLU A 96 -12.99 -18.73 9.39
CA GLU A 96 -14.35 -18.69 8.82
C GLU A 96 -14.33 -18.66 7.29
N ALA A 97 -13.43 -17.86 6.69
CA ALA A 97 -13.28 -17.80 5.23
C ALA A 97 -12.85 -19.17 4.65
N ILE A 98 -11.89 -19.86 5.30
CA ILE A 98 -11.48 -21.22 4.91
C ILE A 98 -12.63 -22.20 5.06
N ALA A 99 -13.34 -22.18 6.18
CA ALA A 99 -14.48 -23.06 6.45
C ALA A 99 -15.61 -22.86 5.44
N ALA A 100 -15.80 -21.63 4.95
CA ALA A 100 -16.74 -21.29 3.89
C ALA A 100 -16.25 -21.67 2.47
N GLY A 101 -15.09 -22.34 2.34
CA GLY A 101 -14.51 -22.76 1.07
C GLY A 101 -13.93 -21.62 0.23
N ARG A 102 -13.71 -20.44 0.83
CA ARG A 102 -13.04 -19.33 0.15
C ARG A 102 -11.57 -19.66 -0.04
N LYS A 103 -11.02 -19.21 -1.17
CA LYS A 103 -9.61 -19.42 -1.51
C LYS A 103 -8.81 -18.15 -1.22
N PRO A 104 -7.59 -18.29 -0.64
CA PRO A 104 -6.60 -17.23 -0.58
C PRO A 104 -6.42 -16.55 -1.94
N MET A 105 -5.95 -15.31 -1.94
CA MET A 105 -5.71 -14.60 -3.19
C MET A 105 -4.59 -15.29 -3.96
N GLU A 106 -4.87 -15.68 -5.21
CA GLU A 106 -3.81 -15.92 -6.18
C GLU A 106 -3.41 -14.56 -6.73
N PRO A 107 -2.13 -14.13 -6.63
CA PRO A 107 -1.72 -12.85 -7.17
C PRO A 107 -1.97 -12.82 -8.67
N VAL A 108 -2.99 -12.07 -9.10
CA VAL A 108 -3.21 -11.80 -10.53
C VAL A 108 -2.25 -10.69 -10.93
N ALA A 109 -1.04 -11.09 -11.31
CA ALA A 109 -0.04 -10.18 -11.84
C ALA A 109 -0.31 -9.92 -13.32
N TRP A 110 -0.38 -8.65 -13.71
CA TRP A 110 -0.32 -8.31 -15.14
C TRP A 110 1.14 -8.18 -15.57
N LEU A 111 1.52 -8.95 -16.59
CA LEU A 111 2.91 -9.08 -17.02
C LEU A 111 3.14 -8.40 -18.36
N TRP A 112 4.18 -7.57 -18.43
CA TRP A 112 4.69 -6.99 -19.66
C TRP A 112 6.21 -7.08 -19.74
N ARG A 113 6.75 -6.87 -20.93
CA ARG A 113 8.17 -6.63 -21.14
C ARG A 113 8.37 -5.22 -21.68
N ASP A 114 9.44 -4.57 -21.24
CA ASP A 114 9.89 -3.33 -21.86
C ASP A 114 10.62 -3.61 -23.19
N ASP A 115 11.00 -2.55 -23.89
CA ASP A 115 11.71 -2.62 -25.17
C ASP A 115 13.10 -3.26 -25.05
N GLU A 116 13.66 -3.32 -23.84
CA GLU A 116 14.93 -4.00 -23.52
C GLU A 116 14.74 -5.47 -23.11
N GLY A 117 13.49 -5.95 -23.08
CA GLY A 117 13.13 -7.33 -22.73
C GLY A 117 13.05 -7.63 -21.23
N ARG A 118 13.20 -6.63 -20.35
CA ARG A 118 13.03 -6.79 -18.90
C ARG A 118 11.57 -7.05 -18.59
N SER A 119 11.31 -8.00 -17.69
CA SER A 119 9.95 -8.33 -17.27
C SER A 119 9.46 -7.40 -16.16
N HIS A 120 8.24 -6.90 -16.33
CA HIS A 120 7.52 -6.07 -15.37
C HIS A 120 6.23 -6.78 -14.93
N ALA A 121 5.98 -6.79 -13.63
CA ALA A 121 4.73 -7.25 -13.05
C ALA A 121 4.00 -6.09 -12.38
N PHE A 122 2.74 -5.88 -12.73
CA PHE A 122 1.87 -4.88 -12.13
C PHE A 122 0.81 -5.59 -11.29
N LEU A 123 0.78 -5.25 -10.01
CA LEU A 123 -0.14 -5.81 -9.04
C LEU A 123 -0.94 -4.71 -8.38
N ARG A 124 -2.15 -5.03 -7.96
CA ARG A 124 -3.07 -4.04 -7.39
C ARG A 124 -2.61 -3.60 -6.01
N GLU A 125 -2.32 -4.57 -5.14
CA GLU A 125 -1.98 -4.35 -3.75
C GLU A 125 -0.49 -4.62 -3.46
N ASN A 126 0.03 -3.97 -2.41
CA ASN A 126 1.42 -4.14 -1.98
C ASN A 126 1.71 -5.56 -1.49
N ALA A 127 0.76 -6.16 -0.77
CA ALA A 127 0.90 -7.52 -0.24
C ALA A 127 1.06 -8.55 -1.37
N ASP A 128 0.29 -8.41 -2.46
CA ASP A 128 0.43 -9.23 -3.67
C ASP A 128 1.79 -9.01 -4.34
N ALA A 129 2.21 -7.75 -4.48
CA ALA A 129 3.50 -7.40 -5.09
C ALA A 129 4.66 -8.03 -4.33
N LEU A 130 4.62 -8.00 -2.99
CA LEU A 130 5.63 -8.62 -2.14
C LEU A 130 5.64 -10.16 -2.30
N ALA A 131 4.47 -10.80 -2.28
CA ALA A 131 4.33 -12.23 -2.49
C ALA A 131 4.81 -12.68 -3.89
N TYR A 132 4.50 -11.90 -4.92
CA TYR A 132 4.91 -12.15 -6.30
C TYR A 132 6.42 -11.98 -6.49
N ALA A 133 6.99 -10.88 -5.97
CA ALA A 133 8.42 -10.58 -6.06
C ALA A 133 9.29 -11.64 -5.37
N LYS A 134 8.86 -12.17 -4.21
CA LYS A 134 9.55 -13.27 -3.51
C LYS A 134 9.70 -14.52 -4.40
N LYS A 135 8.68 -14.81 -5.22
CA LYS A 135 8.68 -15.97 -6.15
C LYS A 135 9.35 -15.66 -7.49
N ASN A 136 9.48 -14.39 -7.86
CA ASN A 136 9.95 -13.94 -9.17
C ASN A 136 11.04 -12.86 -9.03
N PRO A 137 12.23 -13.17 -8.46
CA PRO A 137 13.25 -12.19 -8.11
C PRO A 137 13.82 -11.42 -9.31
N ASN A 138 13.69 -11.95 -10.52
CA ASN A 138 14.17 -11.31 -11.76
C ASN A 138 13.09 -10.46 -12.47
N THR A 139 11.93 -10.22 -11.84
CA THR A 139 10.85 -9.41 -12.39
C THR A 139 10.72 -8.10 -11.63
N ALA A 140 10.78 -6.97 -12.36
CA ALA A 140 10.53 -5.66 -11.78
C ALA A 140 9.05 -5.58 -11.38
N THR A 141 8.78 -5.61 -10.08
CA THR A 141 7.42 -5.72 -9.55
C THR A 141 6.95 -4.36 -9.04
N TRP A 142 5.74 -3.97 -9.44
CA TRP A 142 5.16 -2.66 -9.19
C TRP A 142 3.73 -2.81 -8.67
N THR A 143 3.38 -1.97 -7.71
CA THR A 143 2.00 -1.73 -7.30
C THR A 143 1.34 -0.66 -8.16
N MET A 144 0.02 -0.67 -8.28
CA MET A 144 -0.71 0.41 -8.96
C MET A 144 -0.46 1.78 -8.32
N GLU A 145 -0.25 1.82 -7.00
CA GLU A 145 0.07 3.05 -6.28
C GLU A 145 1.46 3.60 -6.68
N GLU A 146 2.46 2.75 -6.84
CA GLU A 146 3.77 3.13 -7.38
C GLU A 146 3.66 3.63 -8.82
N ILE A 147 2.85 2.98 -9.65
CA ILE A 147 2.61 3.44 -11.03
C ILE A 147 1.97 4.84 -11.06
N ILE A 148 1.02 5.12 -10.18
CA ILE A 148 0.43 6.48 -10.05
C ILE A 148 1.50 7.50 -9.62
N ARG A 149 2.38 7.14 -8.67
CA ARG A 149 3.49 8.02 -8.26
C ARG A 149 4.46 8.30 -9.41
N VAL A 150 4.78 7.29 -10.21
CA VAL A 150 5.61 7.45 -11.42
C VAL A 150 4.91 8.35 -12.45
N ALA A 151 3.61 8.14 -12.69
CA ALA A 151 2.83 8.98 -13.59
C ALA A 151 2.80 10.45 -13.12
N LYS A 152 2.59 10.70 -11.83
CA LYS A 152 2.63 12.06 -11.26
C LYS A 152 4.00 12.72 -11.43
N ALA A 153 5.08 11.99 -11.15
CA ALA A 153 6.43 12.50 -11.33
C ALA A 153 6.74 12.81 -12.81
N PHE A 154 6.18 12.02 -13.73
CA PHE A 154 6.26 12.29 -15.17
C PHE A 154 5.50 13.57 -15.55
N ASP A 155 4.27 13.74 -15.07
CA ASP A 155 3.48 14.94 -15.34
C ASP A 155 4.15 16.20 -14.77
N GLU A 156 4.69 16.16 -13.55
CA GLU A 156 5.43 17.28 -12.95
C GLU A 156 6.63 17.69 -13.80
N LYS A 157 7.39 16.72 -14.33
CA LYS A 157 8.55 17.00 -15.20
C LYS A 157 8.16 17.50 -16.58
N THR A 158 7.02 17.08 -17.09
CA THR A 158 6.57 17.39 -18.46
C THR A 158 5.54 18.51 -18.52
N LYS A 159 5.32 19.23 -17.41
CA LYS A 159 4.29 20.27 -17.27
C LYS A 159 2.90 19.76 -17.68
N ASN A 160 2.57 18.54 -17.23
CA ASN A 160 1.26 17.91 -17.39
C ASN A 160 0.85 17.60 -18.84
N ILE A 161 1.75 17.73 -19.81
CA ILE A 161 1.42 17.60 -21.24
C ILE A 161 0.82 16.21 -21.58
N GLY A 162 1.31 15.14 -20.95
CA GLY A 162 0.82 13.79 -21.19
C GLY A 162 -0.64 13.62 -20.77
N THR A 163 -0.98 14.07 -19.57
CA THR A 163 -2.34 13.97 -19.02
C THR A 163 -3.30 14.93 -19.71
N GLU A 164 -2.90 16.17 -20.02
CA GLU A 164 -3.73 17.12 -20.76
C GLU A 164 -4.07 16.64 -22.16
N VAL A 165 -3.09 16.10 -22.89
CA VAL A 165 -3.30 15.53 -24.23
C VAL A 165 -4.28 14.35 -24.17
N LYS A 166 -4.15 13.45 -23.21
CA LYS A 166 -5.08 12.32 -23.03
C LYS A 166 -6.49 12.77 -22.65
N THR A 167 -6.62 13.85 -21.87
CA THR A 167 -7.91 14.42 -21.48
C THR A 167 -8.59 15.12 -22.65
N THR A 168 -7.81 15.81 -23.48
CA THR A 168 -8.31 16.57 -24.64
C THR A 168 -8.65 15.65 -25.82
N PHE A 169 -7.80 14.64 -26.06
CA PHE A 169 -7.92 13.73 -27.20
C PHE A 169 -8.13 12.29 -26.72
N ALA A 170 -9.39 11.86 -26.71
CA ALA A 170 -9.75 10.50 -26.35
C ALA A 170 -9.01 9.48 -27.25
N GLY A 171 -8.34 8.51 -26.63
CA GLY A 171 -7.56 7.49 -27.33
C GLY A 171 -6.11 7.88 -27.63
N ALA A 172 -5.65 9.07 -27.23
CA ALA A 172 -4.24 9.42 -27.31
C ALA A 172 -3.37 8.48 -26.45
N LYS A 173 -2.19 8.12 -26.98
CA LYS A 173 -1.26 7.18 -26.35
C LYS A 173 0.12 7.80 -26.27
N ILE A 174 0.81 7.57 -25.16
CA ILE A 174 2.24 7.82 -25.06
C ILE A 174 2.92 6.61 -25.69
N VAL A 175 3.65 6.82 -26.79
CA VAL A 175 4.33 5.75 -27.54
C VAL A 175 5.83 5.70 -27.31
N SER A 176 6.44 6.81 -26.88
CA SER A 176 7.84 6.88 -26.48
C SER A 176 8.10 8.11 -25.61
N ILE A 177 9.17 8.07 -24.81
CA ILE A 177 9.69 9.20 -24.04
C ILE A 177 11.17 9.35 -24.42
N LYS A 178 11.54 10.45 -25.08
CA LYS A 178 12.94 10.75 -25.43
C LYS A 178 13.48 11.86 -24.52
N GLY A 179 14.72 11.71 -24.06
CA GLY A 179 15.41 12.72 -23.25
C GLY A 179 16.20 13.70 -24.13
N LYS A 180 15.95 15.00 -23.92
CA LYS A 180 16.42 16.15 -24.71
C LYS A 180 16.03 16.12 -26.20
N LEU A 181 15.31 17.16 -26.61
CA LEU A 181 15.14 17.54 -28.01
C LEU A 181 16.36 18.41 -28.38
N ASP A 182 17.48 17.78 -28.72
CA ASP A 182 18.66 18.49 -29.27
C ASP A 182 18.64 18.49 -30.82
N ASP A 183 17.51 18.10 -31.41
CA ASP A 183 17.33 17.98 -32.84
C ASP A 183 17.02 19.37 -33.43
N GLU A 184 17.80 19.83 -34.41
CA GLU A 184 17.52 21.07 -35.14
C GLU A 184 16.12 20.99 -35.77
N ILE A 185 15.30 22.03 -35.54
CA ILE A 185 13.96 22.16 -36.13
C ILE A 185 14.13 22.19 -37.66
N PRO A 186 13.59 21.23 -38.42
CA PRO A 186 13.60 21.32 -39.86
C PRO A 186 12.56 22.35 -40.28
N PHE A 187 13.04 23.47 -40.83
CA PHE A 187 12.23 24.47 -41.55
C PHE A 187 11.94 23.98 -42.97
#